data_AF-A0A7R8WH77-F1
#
_entry.id   AF-A0A7R8WH77-F1
#
_cell.length_a   1.000
_cell.length_b   1.000
_cell.length_c   1.000
_cell.angle_alpha   90.00
_cell.angle_beta   90.00
_cell.angle_gamma   90.00
#
_symmetry.space_group_name_H-M   'P 1'
#
loop_
_entity.id
_entity.type
_entity.pdbx_description
1 polymer ?
#
loop_
_entity_poly.entity_id
_entity_poly.type
_entity_poly.pdbx_seq_one_letter_code
_entity_poly.pdbx_strand_id
1 'polypeptide(L)'
;MSKTLRWGIASAGRICNDFVLALQTLPETDHRVVAVGARSLESAETFAKKHKIPKAYGSYEELCQDPDIDVIYIGSINTTHLHIAKLAFQNKKNVVSEKPLTMCTKDSKEMIRAAKEADVYLLDGIWSRFHPGYVQIRKSIAEGEIGEPLRVDVSFGVNMERQERVLKKNLGGSATLDIGVYCVNIATMVLGSNPKDVVAQGIVNDEGVDIAVSAILVYDGGKYGCLQIDTRMGMVNECVITGTKGIIKIHSIFWAPNKVDINGKLYEYEAENEGYVYTNSYFFRYEAEMVRQDILNGRKENGILTLETSIDIATIMDTMRKAAGVVTAVGARSLESAKAFADRFGIPAAYGSYKDLCEDSNVDVVYIGAINTMHLPIGLLALENGKHVICEKSMTTCASDTKKLVAKSREVGRFLLEGVWSRFHPAYELIRSALSRGEIGEVIQVDACMDVPLLSRKYSNGGIEIGGSATLDLGIYPIQFAQAVRDCIFSGLLESPLMPLEESIAIAEIMEEIRRSASE
;
A
#
# COMPACT_ATOMS: atom_id res chain seq x y z
N MET A 1 -24.20 23.07 -30.29
CA MET A 1 -24.41 21.97 -29.32
C MET A 1 -24.94 22.59 -28.03
N SER A 2 -25.89 21.95 -27.36
CA SER A 2 -26.40 22.43 -26.07
C SER A 2 -25.23 22.65 -25.09
N LYS A 3 -25.17 23.81 -24.42
CA LYS A 3 -24.08 24.21 -23.50
C LYS A 3 -24.14 23.54 -22.13
N THR A 4 -25.27 22.91 -21.81
CA THR A 4 -25.55 22.35 -20.49
C THR A 4 -25.11 20.90 -20.44
N LEU A 5 -24.27 20.55 -19.47
CA LEU A 5 -23.84 19.18 -19.20
C LEU A 5 -24.84 18.50 -18.25
N ARG A 6 -25.42 17.37 -18.68
CA ARG A 6 -26.43 16.61 -17.94
C ARG A 6 -25.81 15.44 -17.17
N TRP A 7 -25.93 15.47 -15.86
CA TRP A 7 -25.31 14.54 -14.92
C TRP A 7 -26.28 13.45 -14.48
N GLY A 8 -25.82 12.21 -14.56
CA GLY A 8 -26.36 11.07 -13.84
C GLY A 8 -25.53 10.79 -12.59
N ILE A 9 -26.18 10.49 -11.47
CA ILE A 9 -25.49 10.19 -10.20
C ILE A 9 -25.64 8.70 -9.90
N ALA A 10 -24.54 7.95 -9.90
CA ALA A 10 -24.53 6.55 -9.53
C ALA A 10 -24.19 6.40 -8.04
N SER A 11 -25.20 6.01 -7.25
CA SER A 11 -25.27 5.92 -5.77
C SER A 11 -26.02 7.09 -5.13
N ALA A 12 -26.76 6.79 -4.06
CA ALA A 12 -27.42 7.75 -3.17
C ALA A 12 -26.61 7.99 -1.88
N GLY A 13 -25.28 7.93 -2.00
CA GLY A 13 -24.35 8.00 -0.88
C GLY A 13 -24.06 9.42 -0.37
N ARG A 14 -23.29 9.51 0.72
CA ARG A 14 -22.88 10.78 1.34
C ARG A 14 -22.05 11.66 0.39
N ILE A 15 -21.13 11.07 -0.37
CA ILE A 15 -20.30 11.83 -1.31
C ILE A 15 -21.12 12.34 -2.51
N CYS A 16 -22.07 11.53 -3.00
CA CYS A 16 -23.03 11.97 -4.02
C CYS A 16 -23.89 13.15 -3.57
N ASN A 17 -24.34 13.15 -2.30
CA ASN A 17 -25.04 14.30 -1.73
C ASN A 17 -24.20 15.57 -1.88
N ASP A 18 -22.95 15.50 -1.43
CA ASP A 18 -22.03 16.64 -1.44
C ASP A 18 -21.71 17.10 -2.87
N PHE A 19 -21.47 16.17 -3.78
CA PHE A 19 -21.23 16.49 -5.20
C PHE A 19 -22.44 17.18 -5.84
N VAL A 20 -23.66 16.70 -5.56
CA VAL A 20 -24.89 17.33 -6.07
C VAL A 20 -25.11 18.72 -5.48
N LEU A 21 -24.86 18.92 -4.18
CA LEU A 21 -24.91 20.25 -3.57
C LEU A 21 -23.92 21.21 -4.22
N ALA A 22 -22.68 20.77 -4.46
CA ALA A 22 -21.66 21.58 -5.12
C ALA A 22 -22.06 21.93 -6.56
N LEU A 23 -22.57 20.95 -7.33
CA LEU A 23 -23.11 21.17 -8.67
C LEU A 23 -24.25 22.19 -8.69
N GLN A 24 -25.12 22.19 -7.68
CA GLN A 24 -26.25 23.12 -7.56
C GLN A 24 -25.81 24.58 -7.31
N THR A 25 -24.54 24.81 -6.96
CA THR A 25 -23.96 26.17 -6.87
C THR A 25 -23.49 26.72 -8.23
N LEU A 26 -23.48 25.88 -9.27
CA LEU A 26 -23.14 26.27 -10.64
C LEU A 26 -24.40 26.68 -11.42
N PRO A 27 -24.28 27.51 -12.48
CA PRO A 27 -25.42 27.91 -13.28
C PRO A 27 -26.15 26.71 -13.89
N GLU A 28 -27.48 26.66 -13.76
CA GLU A 28 -28.30 25.59 -14.37
C GLU A 28 -28.23 25.57 -15.91
N THR A 29 -27.78 26.66 -16.52
CA THR A 29 -27.49 26.75 -17.96
C THR A 29 -26.22 25.98 -18.35
N ASP A 30 -25.36 25.68 -17.38
CA ASP A 30 -24.08 25.00 -17.58
C ASP A 30 -24.13 23.57 -17.04
N HIS A 31 -24.77 23.33 -15.89
CA HIS A 31 -24.85 22.01 -15.24
C HIS A 31 -26.28 21.66 -14.82
N ARG A 32 -26.71 20.42 -15.07
CA ARG A 32 -27.98 19.88 -14.56
C ARG A 32 -27.84 18.44 -14.11
N VAL A 33 -28.33 18.14 -12.90
CA VAL A 33 -28.48 16.75 -12.44
C VAL A 33 -29.85 16.25 -12.89
N VAL A 34 -29.86 15.26 -13.78
CA VAL A 34 -31.10 14.81 -14.45
C VAL A 34 -31.58 13.45 -13.94
N ALA A 35 -30.69 12.63 -13.38
CA ALA A 35 -31.06 11.32 -12.87
C ALA A 35 -30.14 10.87 -11.73
N VAL A 36 -30.68 10.00 -10.87
CA VAL A 36 -29.90 9.24 -9.87
C VAL A 36 -30.26 7.76 -9.96
N GLY A 37 -29.26 6.89 -9.88
CA GLY A 37 -29.43 5.44 -9.77
C GLY A 37 -28.86 4.94 -8.45
N ALA A 38 -29.56 4.01 -7.80
CA ALA A 38 -29.07 3.34 -6.60
C ALA A 38 -29.33 1.82 -6.70
N ARG A 39 -28.90 1.04 -5.70
CA ARG A 39 -29.15 -0.41 -5.64
C ARG A 39 -30.61 -0.76 -5.30
N SER A 40 -31.39 0.22 -4.87
CA SER A 40 -32.83 0.08 -4.68
C SER A 40 -33.53 1.36 -5.13
N LEU A 41 -34.70 1.20 -5.74
CA LEU A 41 -35.50 2.32 -6.23
C LEU A 41 -35.87 3.29 -5.11
N GLU A 42 -36.25 2.77 -3.94
CA GLU A 42 -36.59 3.57 -2.75
C GLU A 42 -35.46 4.52 -2.33
N SER A 43 -34.20 4.05 -2.33
CA SER A 43 -33.04 4.89 -2.00
C SER A 43 -32.83 5.98 -3.06
N ALA A 44 -32.99 5.64 -4.34
CA ALA A 44 -32.86 6.59 -5.44
C ALA A 44 -33.97 7.66 -5.39
N GLU A 45 -35.23 7.27 -5.15
CA GLU A 45 -36.37 8.19 -5.03
C GLU A 45 -36.23 9.13 -3.83
N THR A 46 -35.77 8.61 -2.68
CA THR A 46 -35.49 9.42 -1.49
C THR A 46 -34.44 10.48 -1.79
N PHE A 47 -33.34 10.09 -2.44
CA PHE A 47 -32.27 10.99 -2.84
C PHE A 47 -32.73 12.01 -3.90
N ALA A 48 -33.49 11.56 -4.90
CA ALA A 48 -34.03 12.39 -5.95
C ALA A 48 -34.97 13.46 -5.38
N LYS A 49 -35.86 13.08 -4.45
CA LYS A 49 -36.75 14.02 -3.76
C LYS A 49 -35.97 15.06 -2.96
N LYS A 50 -34.94 14.64 -2.22
CA LYS A 50 -34.09 15.54 -1.42
C LYS A 50 -33.44 16.62 -2.30
N HIS A 51 -32.88 16.22 -3.44
CA HIS A 51 -32.11 17.11 -4.31
C HIS A 51 -32.91 17.68 -5.50
N LYS A 52 -34.22 17.40 -5.59
CA LYS A 52 -35.10 17.80 -6.69
C LYS A 52 -34.62 17.29 -8.06
N ILE A 53 -34.12 16.05 -8.11
CA ILE A 53 -33.69 15.37 -9.33
C ILE A 53 -34.92 14.74 -10.00
N PRO A 54 -35.14 14.92 -11.31
CA PRO A 54 -36.41 14.55 -11.94
C PRO A 54 -36.59 13.04 -12.15
N LYS A 55 -35.51 12.25 -12.27
CA LYS A 55 -35.57 10.80 -12.49
C LYS A 55 -34.79 10.02 -11.42
N ALA A 56 -35.34 8.87 -11.04
CA ALA A 56 -34.73 7.92 -10.10
C ALA A 56 -34.78 6.51 -10.69
N TYR A 57 -33.69 5.76 -10.54
CA TYR A 57 -33.54 4.39 -11.06
C TYR A 57 -33.15 3.41 -9.97
N GLY A 58 -33.73 2.20 -10.02
CA GLY A 58 -33.47 1.14 -9.04
C GLY A 58 -32.25 0.29 -9.35
N SER A 59 -31.57 0.56 -10.46
CA SER A 59 -30.33 -0.10 -10.89
C SER A 59 -29.37 0.89 -11.57
N TYR A 60 -28.10 0.51 -11.67
CA TYR A 60 -27.10 1.32 -12.39
C TYR A 60 -27.20 1.14 -13.90
N GLU A 61 -27.71 -0.01 -14.35
CA GLU A 61 -27.97 -0.35 -15.75
C GLU A 61 -29.02 0.59 -16.35
N GLU A 62 -30.16 0.78 -15.67
CA GLU A 62 -31.21 1.72 -16.10
C GLU A 62 -30.68 3.16 -16.17
N LEU A 63 -29.89 3.57 -15.16
CA LEU A 63 -29.24 4.88 -15.17
C LEU A 63 -28.31 5.04 -16.39
N CYS A 64 -27.46 4.04 -16.67
CA CYS A 64 -26.51 4.12 -17.78
C CYS A 64 -27.21 4.15 -19.16
N GLN A 65 -28.39 3.55 -19.27
CA GLN A 65 -29.19 3.51 -20.50
C GLN A 65 -29.97 4.80 -20.77
N ASP A 66 -30.14 5.70 -19.80
CA ASP A 66 -30.94 6.93 -19.99
C ASP A 66 -30.29 7.84 -21.06
N PRO A 67 -30.95 8.09 -22.21
CA PRO A 67 -30.41 8.94 -23.27
C PRO A 67 -30.23 10.41 -22.85
N ASP A 68 -30.84 10.83 -21.75
CA ASP A 68 -30.76 12.21 -21.27
C ASP A 68 -29.49 12.53 -20.46
N ILE A 69 -28.66 11.52 -20.17
CA ILE A 69 -27.42 11.68 -19.39
C ILE A 69 -26.22 11.80 -20.33
N ASP A 70 -25.37 12.81 -20.09
CA ASP A 70 -24.11 13.02 -20.83
C ASP A 70 -22.91 12.44 -20.06
N VAL A 71 -22.93 12.55 -18.73
CA VAL A 71 -21.85 12.12 -17.84
C VAL A 71 -22.41 11.46 -16.58
N ILE A 72 -21.78 10.39 -16.12
CA ILE A 72 -22.12 9.69 -14.88
C ILE A 72 -21.04 9.98 -13.84
N TYR A 73 -21.46 10.51 -12.68
CA TYR A 73 -20.62 10.58 -11.49
C TYR A 73 -20.82 9.32 -10.65
N ILE A 74 -19.74 8.56 -10.44
CA ILE A 74 -19.74 7.32 -9.65
C ILE A 74 -19.23 7.63 -8.25
N GLY A 75 -20.15 7.77 -7.29
CA GLY A 75 -19.84 7.98 -5.86
C GLY A 75 -20.22 6.78 -5.00
N SER A 76 -20.11 5.58 -5.57
CA SER A 76 -20.35 4.31 -4.89
C SER A 76 -19.17 3.91 -3.98
N ILE A 77 -19.15 2.68 -3.47
CA ILE A 77 -17.99 2.16 -2.72
C ILE A 77 -16.88 1.73 -3.67
N ASN A 78 -15.64 1.73 -3.20
CA ASN A 78 -14.44 1.47 -4.00
C ASN A 78 -14.53 0.18 -4.85
N THR A 79 -15.15 -0.88 -4.30
CA THR A 79 -15.27 -2.19 -4.95
C THR A 79 -16.18 -2.20 -6.19
N THR A 80 -17.03 -1.18 -6.37
CA THR A 80 -18.01 -1.14 -7.46
C THR A 80 -17.66 -0.18 -8.60
N HIS A 81 -16.60 0.62 -8.47
CA HIS A 81 -16.24 1.66 -9.45
C HIS A 81 -16.05 1.08 -10.87
N LEU A 82 -15.20 0.04 -11.00
CA LEU A 82 -14.90 -0.60 -12.30
C LEU A 82 -16.16 -1.14 -12.98
N HIS A 83 -17.03 -1.82 -12.23
CA HIS A 83 -18.24 -2.41 -12.77
C HIS A 83 -19.18 -1.34 -13.33
N ILE A 84 -19.47 -0.30 -12.53
CA ILE A 84 -20.38 0.78 -12.92
C ILE A 84 -19.80 1.57 -14.11
N ALA A 85 -18.50 1.84 -14.10
CA ALA A 85 -17.86 2.55 -15.21
C ALA A 85 -17.96 1.75 -16.52
N LYS A 86 -17.74 0.43 -16.50
CA LYS A 86 -17.90 -0.41 -17.70
C LYS A 86 -19.33 -0.40 -18.23
N LEU A 87 -20.34 -0.40 -17.36
CA LEU A 87 -21.75 -0.23 -17.77
C LEU A 87 -21.98 1.14 -18.44
N ALA A 88 -21.42 2.21 -17.88
CA ALA A 88 -21.51 3.55 -18.44
C ALA A 88 -20.85 3.64 -19.83
N PHE A 89 -19.65 3.06 -19.98
CA PHE A 89 -18.89 3.03 -21.24
C PHE A 89 -19.61 2.25 -22.34
N GLN A 90 -20.24 1.12 -22.01
CA GLN A 90 -21.07 0.35 -22.95
C GLN A 90 -22.22 1.18 -23.52
N ASN A 91 -22.72 2.15 -22.74
CA ASN A 91 -23.79 3.07 -23.15
C ASN A 91 -23.25 4.44 -23.62
N LYS A 92 -21.96 4.53 -23.94
CA LYS A 92 -21.29 5.75 -24.45
C LYS A 92 -21.43 6.97 -23.53
N LYS A 93 -21.49 6.73 -22.22
CA LYS A 93 -21.52 7.80 -21.21
C LYS A 93 -20.10 8.19 -20.80
N ASN A 94 -19.87 9.49 -20.65
CA ASN A 94 -18.66 9.98 -19.98
C ASN A 94 -18.72 9.64 -18.48
N VAL A 95 -17.57 9.51 -17.83
CA VAL A 95 -17.51 9.11 -16.41
C VAL A 95 -16.58 10.01 -15.61
N VAL A 96 -17.05 10.44 -14.45
CA VAL A 96 -16.22 10.89 -13.33
C VAL A 96 -16.35 9.85 -12.24
N SER A 97 -15.26 9.17 -11.91
CA SER A 97 -15.30 8.11 -10.89
C SER A 97 -14.59 8.59 -9.63
N GLU A 98 -15.25 8.50 -8.48
CA GLU A 98 -14.65 8.88 -7.20
C GLU A 98 -13.32 8.16 -6.94
N LYS A 99 -12.51 8.79 -6.09
CA LYS A 99 -11.20 8.28 -5.70
C LYS A 99 -11.34 7.17 -4.63
N PRO A 100 -10.46 6.16 -4.64
CA PRO A 100 -9.51 5.87 -5.71
C PRO A 100 -10.25 5.41 -6.98
N LEU A 101 -9.67 5.64 -8.16
CA LEU A 101 -10.27 5.22 -9.44
C LEU A 101 -10.74 3.76 -9.40
N THR A 102 -9.90 2.86 -8.87
CA THR A 102 -10.23 1.46 -8.57
C THR A 102 -9.43 0.94 -7.38
N MET A 103 -9.63 -0.32 -7.00
CA MET A 103 -8.97 -0.97 -5.87
C MET A 103 -7.50 -1.33 -6.09
N CYS A 104 -7.00 -1.36 -7.33
CA CYS A 104 -5.61 -1.68 -7.65
C CYS A 104 -5.21 -1.21 -9.06
N THR A 105 -3.90 -1.22 -9.34
CA THR A 105 -3.35 -0.80 -10.64
C THR A 105 -3.93 -1.59 -11.83
N LYS A 106 -4.13 -2.90 -11.65
CA LYS A 106 -4.67 -3.78 -12.70
C LYS A 106 -6.07 -3.33 -13.12
N ASP A 107 -6.93 -3.07 -12.14
CA ASP A 107 -8.31 -2.64 -12.38
C ASP A 107 -8.37 -1.24 -12.98
N SER A 108 -7.49 -0.32 -12.55
CA SER A 108 -7.38 1.03 -13.12
C SER A 108 -6.98 0.96 -14.60
N LYS A 109 -6.00 0.12 -14.95
CA LYS A 109 -5.61 -0.12 -16.35
C LYS A 109 -6.77 -0.69 -17.17
N GLU A 110 -7.56 -1.61 -16.60
CA GLU A 110 -8.74 -2.15 -17.26
C GLU A 110 -9.81 -1.08 -17.50
N MET A 111 -10.12 -0.25 -16.49
CA MET A 111 -11.10 0.83 -16.61
C MET A 111 -10.69 1.82 -17.70
N ILE A 112 -9.43 2.25 -17.70
CA ILE A 112 -8.88 3.21 -18.67
C ILE A 112 -8.91 2.63 -20.09
N ARG A 113 -8.53 1.36 -20.26
CA ARG A 113 -8.63 0.69 -21.56
C ARG A 113 -10.08 0.66 -22.06
N ALA A 114 -11.03 0.30 -21.20
CA ALA A 114 -12.44 0.25 -21.57
C ALA A 114 -13.00 1.63 -21.94
N ALA A 115 -12.59 2.69 -21.25
CA ALA A 115 -12.96 4.07 -21.60
C ALA A 115 -12.43 4.48 -22.99
N LYS A 116 -11.16 4.15 -23.27
CA LYS A 116 -10.53 4.41 -24.58
C LYS A 116 -11.22 3.63 -25.70
N GLU A 117 -11.51 2.35 -25.50
CA GLU A 117 -12.26 1.51 -26.47
C GLU A 117 -13.68 2.04 -26.71
N ALA A 118 -14.32 2.59 -25.69
CA ALA A 118 -15.64 3.20 -25.82
C ALA A 118 -15.62 4.61 -26.43
N ASP A 119 -14.45 5.24 -26.59
CA ASP A 119 -14.27 6.63 -27.00
C ASP A 119 -15.07 7.62 -26.13
N VAL A 120 -14.96 7.49 -24.81
CA VAL A 120 -15.63 8.40 -23.85
C VAL A 120 -14.62 9.11 -22.95
N TYR A 121 -15.04 10.22 -22.35
CA TYR A 121 -14.26 10.90 -21.33
C TYR A 121 -14.27 10.13 -20.02
N LEU A 122 -13.08 9.98 -19.41
CA LEU A 122 -12.91 9.44 -18.06
C LEU A 122 -12.07 10.41 -17.22
N LEU A 123 -12.51 10.64 -15.98
CA LEU A 123 -11.74 11.35 -14.96
C LEU A 123 -11.70 10.55 -13.65
N ASP A 124 -10.51 10.48 -13.06
CA ASP A 124 -10.28 10.07 -11.67
C ASP A 124 -10.63 11.23 -10.73
N GLY A 125 -11.56 11.01 -9.80
CA GLY A 125 -12.21 12.00 -8.94
C GLY A 125 -11.31 12.55 -7.83
N ILE A 126 -10.06 12.88 -8.15
CA ILE A 126 -9.12 13.54 -7.22
C ILE A 126 -9.33 15.06 -7.31
N TRP A 127 -10.49 15.48 -6.84
CA TRP A 127 -11.01 16.85 -6.82
C TRP A 127 -10.02 17.92 -6.33
N SER A 128 -9.09 17.57 -5.41
CA SER A 128 -8.01 18.44 -4.95
C SER A 128 -7.22 19.09 -6.10
N ARG A 129 -7.03 18.38 -7.22
CA ARG A 129 -6.27 18.88 -8.39
C ARG A 129 -6.88 20.15 -8.99
N PHE A 130 -8.19 20.33 -8.86
CA PHE A 130 -8.95 21.43 -9.47
C PHE A 130 -9.22 22.56 -8.49
N HIS A 131 -8.89 22.37 -7.20
CA HIS A 131 -9.00 23.41 -6.19
C HIS A 131 -8.16 24.65 -6.54
N PRO A 132 -8.66 25.89 -6.37
CA PRO A 132 -7.93 27.13 -6.69
C PRO A 132 -6.56 27.24 -5.99
N GLY A 133 -6.47 26.78 -4.74
CA GLY A 133 -5.19 26.64 -4.03
C GLY A 133 -4.18 25.75 -4.75
N TYR A 134 -4.61 24.59 -5.29
CA TYR A 134 -3.72 23.72 -6.07
C TYR A 134 -3.36 24.32 -7.42
N VAL A 135 -4.26 25.08 -8.04
CA VAL A 135 -3.97 25.88 -9.25
C VAL A 135 -2.88 26.91 -8.95
N GLN A 136 -3.01 27.65 -7.84
CA GLN A 136 -2.01 28.64 -7.41
C GLN A 136 -0.65 27.98 -7.12
N ILE A 137 -0.63 26.82 -6.46
CA ILE A 137 0.62 26.08 -6.18
C ILE A 137 1.32 25.68 -7.48
N ARG A 138 0.60 25.08 -8.43
CA ARG A 138 1.19 24.71 -9.73
C ARG A 138 1.72 25.92 -10.48
N LYS A 139 0.97 27.03 -10.47
CA LYS A 139 1.39 28.28 -11.09
C LYS A 139 2.70 28.79 -10.47
N SER A 140 2.78 28.89 -9.14
CA SER A 140 3.97 29.37 -8.44
C SER A 140 5.19 28.46 -8.65
N ILE A 141 5.00 27.13 -8.72
CA ILE A 141 6.07 26.20 -9.08
C ILE A 141 6.55 26.44 -10.52
N ALA A 142 5.62 26.57 -11.48
CA ALA A 142 5.94 26.82 -12.88
C ALA A 142 6.64 28.17 -13.11
N GLU A 143 6.29 29.19 -12.33
CA GLU A 143 6.93 30.51 -12.33
C GLU A 143 8.28 30.53 -11.58
N GLY A 144 8.65 29.42 -10.93
CA GLY A 144 9.94 29.26 -10.25
C GLY A 144 10.05 29.98 -8.91
N GLU A 145 8.93 30.32 -8.27
CA GLU A 145 8.89 31.08 -7.01
C GLU A 145 9.65 30.39 -5.85
N ILE A 146 9.67 29.05 -5.85
CA ILE A 146 10.44 28.25 -4.88
C ILE A 146 11.69 27.61 -5.49
N GLY A 147 12.05 27.97 -6.73
CA GLY A 147 13.07 27.28 -7.52
C GLY A 147 12.68 25.83 -7.81
N GLU A 148 13.66 24.93 -7.87
CA GLU A 148 13.41 23.49 -8.06
C GLU A 148 12.81 22.86 -6.79
N PRO A 149 11.63 22.21 -6.85
CA PRO A 149 11.09 21.43 -5.75
C PRO A 149 11.96 20.20 -5.45
N LEU A 150 12.37 20.05 -4.19
CA LEU A 150 13.24 18.96 -3.74
C LEU A 150 12.55 18.00 -2.78
N ARG A 151 11.62 18.50 -1.97
CA ARG A 151 11.00 17.72 -0.90
C ARG A 151 9.52 18.02 -0.74
N VAL A 152 8.72 16.98 -0.51
CA VAL A 152 7.32 17.08 -0.09
C VAL A 152 7.16 16.35 1.23
N ASP A 153 6.69 17.02 2.27
CA ASP A 153 6.27 16.39 3.52
C ASP A 153 4.77 16.53 3.66
N VAL A 154 4.05 15.41 3.78
CA VAL A 154 2.59 15.43 3.85
C VAL A 154 2.10 14.37 4.82
N SER A 155 1.15 14.79 5.67
CA SER A 155 0.48 13.88 6.59
C SER A 155 -1.03 13.95 6.41
N PHE A 156 -1.69 12.79 6.51
CA PHE A 156 -3.13 12.69 6.61
C PHE A 156 -3.48 11.65 7.67
N GLY A 157 -3.95 12.12 8.83
CA GLY A 157 -4.54 11.26 9.82
C GLY A 157 -5.84 11.81 10.39
N VAL A 158 -6.82 10.91 10.49
CA VAL A 158 -8.14 11.15 11.08
C VAL A 158 -8.55 9.88 11.80
N ASN A 159 -9.15 9.99 12.99
CA ASN A 159 -9.73 8.81 13.64
C ASN A 159 -10.98 8.35 12.86
N MET A 160 -10.86 7.21 12.20
CA MET A 160 -11.90 6.55 11.41
C MET A 160 -12.23 5.15 11.96
N GLU A 161 -11.95 4.88 13.24
CA GLU A 161 -12.12 3.57 13.86
C GLU A 161 -13.60 3.15 14.02
N ARG A 162 -14.54 4.05 13.73
CA ARG A 162 -15.99 3.77 13.77
C ARG A 162 -16.60 3.63 12.38
N GLN A 163 -15.79 3.73 11.33
CA GLN A 163 -16.26 3.79 9.96
C GLN A 163 -16.05 2.43 9.30
N GLU A 164 -17.06 1.56 9.35
CA GLU A 164 -16.97 0.20 8.82
C GLU A 164 -16.47 0.13 7.37
N ARG A 165 -16.86 1.10 6.51
CA ARG A 165 -16.42 1.18 5.11
C ARG A 165 -14.89 1.24 4.96
N VAL A 166 -14.19 1.85 5.91
CA VAL A 166 -12.74 2.03 5.90
C VAL A 166 -12.03 0.82 6.50
N LEU A 167 -12.67 0.13 7.44
CA LEU A 167 -12.06 -0.96 8.21
C LEU A 167 -12.31 -2.35 7.62
N LYS A 168 -13.41 -2.54 6.88
CA LYS A 168 -13.81 -3.85 6.37
C LYS A 168 -13.24 -4.12 4.98
N LYS A 169 -12.57 -5.26 4.82
CA LYS A 169 -11.92 -5.66 3.56
C LYS A 169 -12.92 -5.87 2.44
N ASN A 170 -14.07 -6.49 2.74
CA ASN A 170 -15.12 -6.75 1.75
C ASN A 170 -15.81 -5.48 1.23
N LEU A 171 -15.69 -4.35 1.93
CA LEU A 171 -16.18 -3.04 1.50
C LEU A 171 -15.10 -2.21 0.77
N GLY A 172 -13.91 -2.77 0.58
CA GLY A 172 -12.77 -2.10 -0.04
C GLY A 172 -12.09 -1.09 0.87
N GLY A 173 -12.15 -1.30 2.19
CA GLY A 173 -11.47 -0.48 3.19
C GLY A 173 -9.96 -0.49 2.99
N SER A 174 -9.34 0.68 3.14
CA SER A 174 -7.88 0.88 3.12
C SER A 174 -7.57 2.33 3.42
N ALA A 175 -6.73 2.60 4.43
CA ALA A 175 -6.25 3.93 4.75
C ALA A 175 -5.51 4.56 3.56
N THR A 176 -4.68 3.77 2.87
CA THR A 176 -3.95 4.19 1.68
C THR A 176 -4.90 4.61 0.56
N LEU A 177 -5.94 3.82 0.27
CA LEU A 177 -6.89 4.15 -0.78
C LEU A 177 -7.84 5.30 -0.39
N ASP A 178 -8.25 5.38 0.87
CA ASP A 178 -9.23 6.36 1.33
C ASP A 178 -8.61 7.76 1.51
N ILE A 179 -7.50 7.86 2.23
CA ILE A 179 -6.88 9.14 2.58
C ILE A 179 -5.44 9.26 2.05
N GLY A 180 -4.72 8.14 1.91
CA GLY A 180 -3.36 8.12 1.38
C GLY A 180 -3.25 8.56 -0.09
N VAL A 181 -4.31 8.35 -0.88
CA VAL A 181 -4.40 8.84 -2.25
C VAL A 181 -4.16 10.34 -2.36
N TYR A 182 -4.55 11.15 -1.37
CA TYR A 182 -4.28 12.59 -1.38
C TYR A 182 -2.80 12.91 -1.13
N CYS A 183 -2.13 12.15 -0.25
CA CYS A 183 -0.70 12.27 0.00
C CYS A 183 0.11 11.91 -1.25
N VAL A 184 -0.22 10.78 -1.90
CA VAL A 184 0.42 10.35 -3.16
C VAL A 184 0.11 11.36 -4.27
N ASN A 185 -1.11 11.87 -4.34
CA ASN A 185 -1.51 12.84 -5.33
C ASN A 185 -0.71 14.14 -5.26
N ILE A 186 -0.54 14.75 -4.08
CA ILE A 186 0.24 16.01 -3.99
C ILE A 186 1.72 15.76 -4.26
N ALA A 187 2.28 14.64 -3.78
CA ALA A 187 3.68 14.29 -4.04
C ALA A 187 3.94 14.11 -5.53
N THR A 188 3.08 13.36 -6.24
CA THR A 188 3.20 13.14 -7.69
C THR A 188 2.96 14.41 -8.50
N MET A 189 2.10 15.34 -8.03
CA MET A 189 1.92 16.64 -8.67
C MET A 189 3.20 17.47 -8.68
N VAL A 190 3.96 17.41 -7.60
CA VAL A 190 5.09 18.32 -7.34
C VAL A 190 6.42 17.74 -7.81
N LEU A 191 6.64 16.44 -7.56
CA LEU A 191 7.93 15.78 -7.82
C LEU A 191 7.91 14.94 -9.10
N GLY A 192 6.74 14.74 -9.72
CA GLY A 192 6.52 13.84 -10.85
C GLY A 192 5.91 12.50 -10.42
N SER A 193 5.31 11.77 -11.35
CA SER A 193 4.55 10.54 -11.04
C SER A 193 5.38 9.26 -11.04
N ASN A 194 6.65 9.31 -11.47
CA ASN A 194 7.54 8.17 -11.62
C ASN A 194 8.69 8.23 -10.60
N PRO A 195 8.47 7.86 -9.32
CA PRO A 195 9.55 7.68 -8.38
C PRO A 195 10.45 6.52 -8.82
N LYS A 196 11.75 6.66 -8.59
CA LYS A 196 12.74 5.60 -8.78
C LYS A 196 12.54 4.47 -7.79
N ASP A 197 12.15 4.79 -6.56
CA ASP A 197 11.93 3.83 -5.50
C ASP A 197 10.83 4.29 -4.54
N VAL A 198 10.16 3.34 -3.90
CA VAL A 198 9.12 3.56 -2.90
C VAL A 198 9.43 2.69 -1.68
N VAL A 199 9.93 3.32 -0.64
CA VAL A 199 10.20 2.67 0.64
C VAL A 199 9.01 2.92 1.55
N ALA A 200 8.30 1.87 1.96
CA ALA A 200 7.11 2.00 2.79
C ALA A 200 7.08 0.98 3.94
N GLN A 201 6.33 1.31 4.97
CA GLN A 201 5.98 0.39 6.05
C GLN A 201 4.58 0.74 6.54
N GLY A 202 3.78 -0.27 6.87
CA GLY A 202 2.42 -0.06 7.33
C GLY A 202 1.99 -1.01 8.45
N ILE A 203 0.79 -0.75 8.96
CA ILE A 203 0.08 -1.54 9.96
C ILE A 203 -1.27 -1.92 9.35
N VAL A 204 -1.64 -3.19 9.47
CA VAL A 204 -2.96 -3.69 9.11
C VAL A 204 -3.80 -3.98 10.35
N ASN A 205 -5.13 -3.96 10.21
CA ASN A 205 -6.06 -4.46 11.22
C ASN A 205 -6.27 -5.99 11.10
N ASP A 206 -7.15 -6.53 11.94
CA ASP A 206 -7.47 -7.97 11.99
C ASP A 206 -8.12 -8.51 10.70
N GLU A 207 -8.63 -7.65 9.80
CA GLU A 207 -9.14 -8.07 8.47
C GLU A 207 -8.06 -7.97 7.37
N GLY A 208 -6.82 -7.60 7.72
CA GLY A 208 -5.75 -7.37 6.75
C GLY A 208 -5.92 -6.09 5.93
N VAL A 209 -6.70 -5.13 6.43
CA VAL A 209 -6.85 -3.79 5.85
C VAL A 209 -5.79 -2.87 6.42
N ASP A 210 -5.05 -2.14 5.57
CA ASP A 210 -4.08 -1.16 6.04
C ASP A 210 -4.78 0.01 6.75
N ILE A 211 -4.35 0.31 7.97
CA ILE A 211 -4.90 1.38 8.83
C ILE A 211 -3.88 2.48 9.12
N ALA A 212 -2.60 2.23 8.85
CA ALA A 212 -1.55 3.25 8.90
C ALA A 212 -0.42 2.88 7.95
N VAL A 213 0.15 3.87 7.27
CA VAL A 213 1.29 3.70 6.36
C VAL A 213 2.20 4.92 6.45
N SER A 214 3.51 4.69 6.53
CA SER A 214 4.55 5.69 6.28
C SER A 214 5.34 5.31 5.04
N ALA A 215 5.62 6.27 4.16
CA ALA A 215 6.35 6.02 2.92
C ALA A 215 7.30 7.16 2.55
N ILE A 216 8.39 6.80 1.87
CA ILE A 216 9.33 7.71 1.20
C ILE A 216 9.30 7.38 -0.30
N LEU A 217 8.92 8.36 -1.12
CA LEU A 217 9.01 8.30 -2.58
C LEU A 217 10.34 8.92 -3.00
N VAL A 218 11.24 8.14 -3.58
CA VAL A 218 12.60 8.58 -3.97
C VAL A 218 12.65 8.85 -5.46
N TYR A 219 13.20 9.99 -5.86
CA TYR A 219 13.36 10.39 -7.26
C TYR A 219 14.83 10.66 -7.58
N ASP A 220 15.15 10.75 -8.87
CA ASP A 220 16.48 11.18 -9.31
C ASP A 220 16.79 12.63 -8.87
N GLY A 221 18.08 12.94 -8.78
CA GLY A 221 18.54 14.26 -8.32
C GLY A 221 18.37 14.50 -6.81
N GLY A 222 18.15 13.43 -6.02
CA GLY A 222 18.05 13.50 -4.56
C GLY A 222 16.73 14.08 -4.04
N LYS A 223 15.69 14.16 -4.89
CA LYS A 223 14.36 14.61 -4.48
C LYS A 223 13.59 13.48 -3.81
N TYR A 224 12.76 13.81 -2.83
CA TYR A 224 11.94 12.79 -2.16
C TYR A 224 10.66 13.35 -1.54
N GLY A 225 9.64 12.50 -1.45
CA GLY A 225 8.41 12.77 -0.71
C GLY A 225 8.32 11.92 0.55
N CYS A 226 8.01 12.51 1.71
CA CYS A 226 7.70 11.83 2.96
C CYS A 226 6.19 11.88 3.20
N LEU A 227 5.55 10.71 3.25
CA LEU A 227 4.11 10.56 3.36
C LEU A 227 3.78 9.82 4.67
N GLN A 228 2.88 10.37 5.48
CA GLN A 228 2.32 9.70 6.65
C GLN A 228 0.80 9.61 6.56
N ILE A 229 0.27 8.43 6.82
CA ILE A 229 -1.15 8.10 6.72
C ILE A 229 -1.57 7.33 7.96
N ASP A 230 -2.64 7.74 8.65
CA ASP A 230 -3.14 7.02 9.81
C ASP A 230 -4.64 7.21 10.06
N THR A 231 -5.42 6.13 10.07
CA THR A 231 -6.87 6.19 10.32
C THR A 231 -7.25 6.04 11.80
N ARG A 232 -6.29 6.04 12.73
CA ARG A 232 -6.52 5.86 14.18
C ARG A 232 -6.41 7.17 14.95
N MET A 233 -5.65 8.14 14.42
CA MET A 233 -5.37 9.39 15.10
C MET A 233 -5.53 10.61 14.19
N GLY A 234 -5.91 11.75 14.78
CA GLY A 234 -5.85 13.03 14.10
C GLY A 234 -4.40 13.50 13.95
N MET A 235 -4.00 13.87 12.75
CA MET A 235 -2.71 14.51 12.47
C MET A 235 -2.91 15.99 12.10
N VAL A 236 -1.81 16.72 11.95
CA VAL A 236 -1.84 18.14 11.54
C VAL A 236 -2.51 18.34 10.18
N ASN A 237 -2.46 17.33 9.31
CA ASN A 237 -3.14 17.32 8.01
C ASN A 237 -2.69 18.45 7.09
N GLU A 238 -1.39 18.77 7.14
CA GLU A 238 -0.72 19.80 6.34
C GLU A 238 0.20 19.15 5.28
N CYS A 239 0.56 19.94 4.27
CA CYS A 239 1.59 19.59 3.29
C CYS A 239 2.61 20.73 3.19
N VAL A 240 3.91 20.38 3.21
CA VAL A 240 5.02 21.33 3.01
C VAL A 240 5.81 20.91 1.78
N ILE A 241 6.01 21.83 0.86
CA ILE A 241 6.82 21.66 -0.34
C ILE A 241 8.04 22.56 -0.19
N THR A 242 9.23 21.96 -0.16
CA THR A 242 10.50 22.68 -0.04
C THR A 242 11.23 22.65 -1.36
N GLY A 243 11.56 23.83 -1.87
CA GLY A 243 12.40 24.01 -3.05
C GLY A 243 13.68 24.77 -2.74
N THR A 244 14.59 24.80 -3.71
CA THR A 244 15.90 25.47 -3.63
C THR A 244 15.87 26.95 -3.26
N LYS A 245 14.75 27.66 -3.46
CA LYS A 245 14.61 29.10 -3.21
C LYS A 245 13.48 29.47 -2.25
N GLY A 246 12.72 28.50 -1.75
CA GLY A 246 11.51 28.82 -1.02
C GLY A 246 10.68 27.62 -0.58
N ILE A 247 9.56 27.91 0.07
CA ILE A 247 8.67 26.93 0.67
C ILE A 247 7.22 27.29 0.34
N ILE A 248 6.43 26.25 0.03
CA ILE A 248 4.97 26.32 -0.01
C ILE A 248 4.43 25.50 1.16
N LYS A 249 3.52 26.08 1.95
CA LYS A 249 2.80 25.38 3.00
C LYS A 249 1.30 25.38 2.69
N ILE A 250 0.74 24.19 2.52
CA ILE A 250 -0.69 23.96 2.52
C ILE A 250 -1.09 23.66 3.97
N HIS A 251 -1.91 24.52 4.55
CA HIS A 251 -2.37 24.36 5.93
C HIS A 251 -3.34 23.19 6.08
N SER A 252 -3.78 22.94 7.32
CA SER A 252 -4.62 21.80 7.69
C SER A 252 -5.81 21.64 6.73
N ILE A 253 -6.19 20.38 6.47
CA ILE A 253 -7.14 20.02 5.40
C ILE A 253 -6.47 20.23 4.03
N PHE A 254 -5.23 19.76 3.88
CA PHE A 254 -4.44 19.99 2.66
C PHE A 254 -5.09 19.44 1.38
N TRP A 255 -5.99 18.47 1.47
CA TRP A 255 -6.73 17.92 0.33
C TRP A 255 -7.83 18.87 -0.19
N ALA A 256 -8.30 19.80 0.65
CA ALA A 256 -9.31 20.81 0.28
C ALA A 256 -9.04 22.12 1.04
N PRO A 257 -7.92 22.82 0.73
CA PRO A 257 -7.33 23.80 1.64
C PRO A 257 -8.01 25.16 1.59
N ASN A 258 -8.37 25.73 2.74
CA ASN A 258 -8.76 27.15 2.82
C ASN A 258 -7.57 28.09 2.81
N LYS A 259 -6.36 27.62 3.13
CA LYS A 259 -5.16 28.47 3.25
C LYS A 259 -3.94 27.82 2.62
N VAL A 260 -3.26 28.58 1.76
CA VAL A 260 -1.96 28.22 1.18
C VAL A 260 -1.00 29.38 1.40
N ASP A 261 0.16 29.11 1.98
CA ASP A 261 1.26 30.06 2.14
C ASP A 261 2.35 29.74 1.11
N ILE A 262 2.80 30.75 0.36
CA ILE A 262 3.90 30.65 -0.59
C ILE A 262 4.93 31.72 -0.21
N ASN A 263 6.09 31.31 0.30
CA ASN A 263 7.16 32.21 0.76
C ASN A 263 6.69 33.33 1.73
N GLY A 264 5.77 33.02 2.64
CA GLY A 264 5.18 33.94 3.60
C GLY A 264 3.98 34.73 3.07
N LYS A 265 3.62 34.58 1.79
CA LYS A 265 2.42 35.20 1.22
C LYS A 265 1.24 34.24 1.35
N LEU A 266 0.27 34.64 2.17
CA LEU A 266 -0.94 33.87 2.44
C LEU A 266 -2.01 34.09 1.35
N TYR A 267 -2.56 32.99 0.84
CA TYR A 267 -3.73 32.93 -0.03
C TYR A 267 -4.86 32.22 0.70
N GLU A 268 -6.03 32.86 0.78
CA GLU A 268 -7.20 32.33 1.47
C GLU A 268 -8.35 32.03 0.50
N TYR A 269 -9.07 30.94 0.75
CA TYR A 269 -10.17 30.43 -0.07
C TYR A 269 -11.36 30.11 0.83
N GLU A 270 -12.49 30.75 0.57
CA GLU A 270 -13.73 30.54 1.33
C GLU A 270 -14.51 29.35 0.78
N ALA A 271 -15.06 28.54 1.69
CA ALA A 271 -15.94 27.43 1.38
C ALA A 271 -17.28 27.61 2.11
N GLU A 272 -18.37 27.48 1.38
CA GLU A 272 -19.70 27.39 1.97
C GLU A 272 -19.91 25.96 2.48
N ASN A 273 -20.04 25.78 3.79
CA ASN A 273 -20.06 24.44 4.40
C ASN A 273 -21.48 23.97 4.80
N GLU A 274 -22.51 24.78 4.56
CA GLU A 274 -23.88 24.43 4.97
C GLU A 274 -24.42 23.24 4.17
N GLY A 275 -24.93 22.22 4.87
CA GLY A 275 -25.56 21.04 4.26
C GLY A 275 -24.61 19.96 3.74
N TYR A 276 -23.29 20.23 3.69
CA TYR A 276 -22.28 19.25 3.28
C TYR A 276 -21.95 18.25 4.40
N VAL A 277 -21.64 17.02 4.01
CA VAL A 277 -21.24 15.95 4.93
C VAL A 277 -19.74 15.98 5.20
N TYR A 278 -18.93 16.25 4.19
CA TYR A 278 -17.48 16.33 4.28
C TYR A 278 -17.01 17.79 4.22
N THR A 279 -15.94 18.08 4.97
CA THR A 279 -15.38 19.42 5.07
C THR A 279 -14.96 19.93 3.70
N ASN A 280 -15.38 21.16 3.37
CA ASN A 280 -15.03 21.87 2.15
C ASN A 280 -15.48 21.18 0.84
N SER A 281 -16.45 20.27 0.90
CA SER A 281 -17.07 19.65 -0.28
C SER A 281 -17.62 20.64 -1.30
N TYR A 282 -17.90 21.88 -0.90
CA TYR A 282 -18.19 23.00 -1.81
C TYR A 282 -17.24 23.08 -3.02
N PHE A 283 -15.97 22.73 -2.82
CA PHE A 283 -14.95 22.81 -3.86
C PHE A 283 -15.06 21.76 -4.98
N PHE A 284 -15.95 20.75 -4.85
CA PHE A 284 -16.28 19.85 -5.97
C PHE A 284 -16.75 20.60 -7.22
N ARG A 285 -17.28 21.82 -7.06
CA ARG A 285 -17.70 22.68 -8.18
C ARG A 285 -16.58 22.91 -9.20
N TYR A 286 -15.32 22.95 -8.77
CA TYR A 286 -14.19 23.20 -9.66
C TYR A 286 -13.82 21.97 -10.51
N GLU A 287 -13.96 20.77 -9.94
CA GLU A 287 -13.85 19.52 -10.70
C GLU A 287 -14.98 19.42 -11.72
N ALA A 288 -16.21 19.70 -11.31
CA ALA A 288 -17.36 19.67 -12.21
C ALA A 288 -17.20 20.63 -13.40
N GLU A 289 -16.79 21.88 -13.14
CA GLU A 289 -16.55 22.85 -14.22
C GLU A 289 -15.42 22.39 -15.14
N MET A 290 -14.33 21.84 -14.59
CA MET A 290 -13.23 21.29 -15.40
C MET A 290 -13.71 20.17 -16.33
N VAL A 291 -14.51 19.22 -15.81
CA VAL A 291 -15.09 18.12 -16.61
C VAL A 291 -15.92 18.68 -17.76
N ARG A 292 -16.75 19.69 -17.49
CA ARG A 292 -17.55 20.33 -18.52
C ARG A 292 -16.68 20.99 -19.58
N GLN A 293 -15.65 21.73 -19.19
CA GLN A 293 -14.73 22.35 -20.15
C GLN A 293 -14.01 21.30 -21.01
N ASP A 294 -13.55 20.20 -20.43
CA ASP A 294 -12.89 19.14 -21.18
C ASP A 294 -13.83 18.49 -22.20
N ILE A 295 -15.04 18.12 -21.79
CA ILE A 295 -16.05 17.49 -22.66
C ILE A 295 -16.47 18.45 -23.79
N LEU A 296 -16.72 19.73 -23.49
CA LEU A 296 -17.08 20.73 -24.52
C LEU A 296 -15.95 20.96 -25.53
N ASN A 297 -14.69 20.82 -25.10
CA ASN A 297 -13.52 20.88 -25.97
C ASN A 297 -13.21 19.54 -26.67
N GLY A 298 -14.09 18.54 -26.53
CA GLY A 298 -13.94 17.23 -27.20
C GLY A 298 -12.83 16.35 -26.65
N ARG A 299 -12.32 16.64 -25.43
CA ARG A 299 -11.29 15.82 -24.80
C ARG A 299 -11.87 14.52 -24.25
N LYS A 300 -11.02 13.49 -24.15
CA LYS A 300 -11.36 12.17 -23.58
C LYS A 300 -10.67 11.89 -22.24
N GLU A 301 -9.78 12.79 -21.83
CA GLU A 301 -9.15 12.80 -20.52
C GLU A 301 -8.78 14.25 -20.16
N ASN A 302 -8.52 14.49 -18.87
CA ASN A 302 -8.11 15.79 -18.38
C ASN A 302 -6.62 16.07 -18.67
N GLY A 303 -6.30 17.33 -18.97
CA GLY A 303 -4.92 17.74 -19.28
C GLY A 303 -4.00 17.97 -18.07
N ILE A 304 -4.54 17.96 -16.85
CA ILE A 304 -3.81 18.19 -15.60
C ILE A 304 -3.64 16.88 -14.82
N LEU A 305 -4.72 16.13 -14.65
CA LEU A 305 -4.76 14.78 -14.09
C LEU A 305 -5.03 13.80 -15.23
N THR A 306 -3.96 13.37 -15.89
CA THR A 306 -4.04 12.41 -17.01
C THR A 306 -4.39 11.01 -16.50
N LEU A 307 -4.93 10.15 -17.36
CA LEU A 307 -5.21 8.77 -16.99
C LEU A 307 -3.93 7.97 -16.70
N GLU A 308 -2.80 8.36 -17.30
CA GLU A 308 -1.49 7.77 -17.00
C GLU A 308 -1.03 8.14 -15.58
N THR A 309 -1.18 9.40 -15.17
CA THR A 309 -0.93 9.81 -13.78
C THR A 309 -1.79 9.03 -12.78
N SER A 310 -3.05 8.72 -13.11
CA SER A 310 -3.90 7.87 -12.26
C SER A 310 -3.40 6.43 -12.13
N ILE A 311 -2.80 5.86 -13.20
CA ILE A 311 -2.13 4.55 -13.14
C ILE A 311 -0.91 4.62 -12.24
N ASP A 312 -0.10 5.68 -12.34
CA ASP A 312 1.09 5.86 -11.52
C ASP A 312 0.73 5.99 -10.03
N ILE A 313 -0.29 6.79 -9.71
CA ILE A 313 -0.84 6.92 -8.34
C ILE A 313 -1.29 5.56 -7.82
N ALA A 314 -2.04 4.78 -8.61
CA ALA A 314 -2.46 3.43 -8.22
C ALA A 314 -1.26 2.49 -7.98
N THR A 315 -0.21 2.59 -8.80
CA THR A 315 1.00 1.77 -8.70
C THR A 315 1.78 2.07 -7.41
N ILE A 316 1.91 3.35 -7.06
CA ILE A 316 2.53 3.77 -5.81
C ILE A 316 1.71 3.26 -4.60
N MET A 317 0.39 3.42 -4.63
CA MET A 317 -0.49 2.93 -3.56
C MET A 317 -0.45 1.40 -3.42
N ASP A 318 -0.38 0.65 -4.51
CA ASP A 318 -0.20 -0.82 -4.47
C ASP A 318 1.10 -1.19 -3.77
N THR A 319 2.18 -0.49 -4.07
CA THR A 319 3.50 -0.70 -3.44
C THR A 319 3.45 -0.40 -1.94
N MET A 320 2.86 0.74 -1.56
CA MET A 320 2.67 1.13 -0.17
C MET A 320 1.84 0.11 0.63
N ARG A 321 0.74 -0.40 0.06
CA ARG A 321 -0.10 -1.40 0.72
C ARG A 321 0.60 -2.76 0.85
N LYS A 322 1.36 -3.19 -0.15
CA LYS A 322 2.16 -4.43 -0.07
C LYS A 322 3.20 -4.35 1.04
N ALA A 323 3.79 -3.18 1.26
CA ALA A 323 4.77 -2.94 2.31
C ALA A 323 4.17 -2.97 3.74
N ALA A 324 2.83 -2.96 3.88
CA ALA A 324 2.16 -3.20 5.16
C ALA A 324 2.17 -4.68 5.59
N GLY A 325 2.75 -5.58 4.79
CA GLY A 325 3.02 -6.96 5.16
C GLY A 325 1.75 -7.78 5.38
N VAL A 326 1.14 -8.26 4.30
CA VAL A 326 -0.04 -9.13 4.42
C VAL A 326 0.42 -10.59 4.48
N VAL A 327 0.28 -11.21 5.67
CA VAL A 327 0.28 -12.67 5.76
C VAL A 327 -1.01 -13.15 5.09
N THR A 328 -0.90 -13.54 3.83
CA THR A 328 -2.05 -13.89 2.98
C THR A 328 -2.63 -15.26 3.31
N ALA A 329 -1.79 -16.17 3.80
CA ALA A 329 -2.17 -17.55 4.06
C ALA A 329 -1.32 -18.18 5.15
N VAL A 330 -1.88 -19.19 5.82
CA VAL A 330 -1.17 -20.10 6.73
C VAL A 330 -1.41 -21.54 6.31
N GLY A 331 -0.36 -22.36 6.33
CA GLY A 331 -0.45 -23.80 6.12
C GLY A 331 -0.08 -24.55 7.38
N ALA A 332 -0.84 -25.58 7.73
CA ALA A 332 -0.50 -26.51 8.81
C ALA A 332 -0.71 -27.96 8.35
N ARG A 333 -0.37 -28.92 9.22
CA ARG A 333 -0.60 -30.36 8.97
C ARG A 333 -2.08 -30.77 9.05
N SER A 334 -2.93 -29.88 9.57
CA SER A 334 -4.38 -30.07 9.60
C SER A 334 -5.07 -28.73 9.34
N LEU A 335 -6.18 -28.77 8.62
CA LEU A 335 -6.97 -27.57 8.33
C LEU A 335 -7.50 -26.93 9.62
N GLU A 336 -7.82 -27.74 10.63
CA GLU A 336 -8.26 -27.26 11.94
C GLU A 336 -7.20 -26.39 12.62
N SER A 337 -5.93 -26.85 12.68
CA SER A 337 -4.84 -26.06 13.26
C SER A 337 -4.53 -24.81 12.44
N ALA A 338 -4.60 -24.91 11.11
CA ALA A 338 -4.40 -23.77 10.22
C ALA A 338 -5.48 -22.72 10.43
N LYS A 339 -6.76 -23.13 10.52
CA LYS A 339 -7.89 -22.24 10.81
C LYS A 339 -7.79 -21.62 12.19
N ALA A 340 -7.50 -22.40 13.23
CA ALA A 340 -7.33 -21.85 14.57
C ALA A 340 -6.22 -20.78 14.65
N PHE A 341 -5.11 -21.00 13.92
CA PHE A 341 -4.05 -19.99 13.81
C PHE A 341 -4.50 -18.80 12.97
N ALA A 342 -5.17 -19.04 11.83
CA ALA A 342 -5.68 -18.00 10.96
C ALA A 342 -6.68 -17.09 11.67
N ASP A 343 -7.65 -17.67 12.38
CA ASP A 343 -8.67 -16.99 13.16
C ASP A 343 -8.03 -16.16 14.28
N ARG A 344 -6.99 -16.69 14.93
CA ARG A 344 -6.27 -15.98 15.99
C ARG A 344 -5.54 -14.74 15.49
N PHE A 345 -5.07 -14.74 14.24
CA PHE A 345 -4.18 -13.71 13.69
C PHE A 345 -4.78 -12.96 12.49
N GLY A 346 -6.05 -13.17 12.15
CA GLY A 346 -6.71 -12.49 11.04
C GLY A 346 -6.18 -12.89 9.65
N ILE A 347 -5.68 -14.12 9.48
CA ILE A 347 -5.05 -14.56 8.22
C ILE A 347 -6.15 -14.98 7.21
N PRO A 348 -6.18 -14.42 5.99
CA PRO A 348 -7.29 -14.62 5.05
C PRO A 348 -7.50 -16.04 4.54
N ALA A 349 -6.45 -16.85 4.46
CA ALA A 349 -6.50 -18.22 3.95
C ALA A 349 -5.81 -19.22 4.90
N ALA A 350 -6.41 -20.40 5.02
CA ALA A 350 -5.90 -21.49 5.84
C ALA A 350 -5.87 -22.79 5.03
N TYR A 351 -4.70 -23.40 4.96
CA TYR A 351 -4.45 -24.63 4.21
C TYR A 351 -4.15 -25.79 5.16
N GLY A 352 -4.82 -26.92 4.93
CA GLY A 352 -4.63 -28.14 5.70
C GLY A 352 -3.39 -28.95 5.30
N SER A 353 -2.68 -28.51 4.28
CA SER A 353 -1.40 -29.07 3.85
C SER A 353 -0.43 -27.96 3.44
N TYR A 354 0.88 -28.23 3.58
CA TYR A 354 1.91 -27.32 3.09
C TYR A 354 1.95 -27.25 1.55
N LYS A 355 1.48 -28.31 0.88
CA LYS A 355 1.39 -28.36 -0.58
C LYS A 355 0.40 -27.34 -1.10
N ASP A 356 -0.82 -27.30 -0.55
CA ASP A 356 -1.84 -26.35 -0.99
C ASP A 356 -1.38 -24.90 -0.75
N LEU A 357 -0.69 -24.63 0.37
CA LEU A 357 -0.07 -23.33 0.64
C LEU A 357 0.99 -22.98 -0.42
N CYS A 358 1.85 -23.93 -0.78
CA CYS A 358 2.93 -23.71 -1.75
C CYS A 358 2.41 -23.63 -3.19
N GLU A 359 1.25 -24.23 -3.52
CA GLU A 359 0.65 -24.14 -4.85
C GLU A 359 -0.18 -22.86 -5.05
N ASP A 360 -0.55 -22.15 -3.97
CA ASP A 360 -1.32 -20.91 -4.05
C ASP A 360 -0.56 -19.81 -4.82
N SER A 361 -1.11 -19.38 -5.96
CA SER A 361 -0.53 -18.32 -6.79
C SER A 361 -0.46 -16.95 -6.10
N ASN A 362 -1.18 -16.74 -4.99
CA ASN A 362 -1.16 -15.50 -4.22
C ASN A 362 -0.08 -15.47 -3.13
N VAL A 363 0.66 -16.57 -2.93
CA VAL A 363 1.78 -16.64 -1.99
C VAL A 363 3.08 -16.42 -2.76
N ASP A 364 3.84 -15.38 -2.42
CA ASP A 364 5.15 -15.08 -3.04
C ASP A 364 6.32 -15.62 -2.20
N VAL A 365 6.18 -15.56 -0.87
CA VAL A 365 7.22 -15.93 0.11
C VAL A 365 6.61 -16.89 1.14
N VAL A 366 7.30 -18.00 1.41
CA VAL A 366 6.95 -18.95 2.46
C VAL A 366 7.92 -18.79 3.63
N TYR A 367 7.39 -18.42 4.79
CA TYR A 367 8.13 -18.45 6.05
C TYR A 367 7.87 -19.78 6.78
N ILE A 368 8.94 -20.54 7.02
CA ILE A 368 8.86 -21.88 7.62
C ILE A 368 9.17 -21.77 9.11
N GLY A 369 8.14 -21.74 9.95
CA GLY A 369 8.24 -21.81 11.42
C GLY A 369 7.85 -23.18 11.98
N ALA A 370 8.09 -24.26 11.23
CA ALA A 370 7.75 -25.63 11.63
C ALA A 370 8.83 -26.21 12.59
N ILE A 371 8.68 -27.48 12.97
CA ILE A 371 9.77 -28.19 13.65
C ILE A 371 10.95 -28.42 12.68
N ASN A 372 12.19 -28.45 13.16
CA ASN A 372 13.39 -28.44 12.32
C ASN A 372 13.45 -29.58 11.30
N THR A 373 12.92 -30.77 11.61
CA THR A 373 12.85 -31.90 10.67
C THR A 373 11.92 -31.65 9.48
N MET A 374 11.00 -30.70 9.59
CA MET A 374 10.10 -30.30 8.52
C MET A 374 10.64 -29.17 7.65
N HIS A 375 11.76 -28.55 8.03
CA HIS A 375 12.31 -27.41 7.29
C HIS A 375 12.73 -27.78 5.87
N LEU A 376 13.52 -28.86 5.70
CA LEU A 376 13.94 -29.33 4.38
C LEU A 376 12.75 -29.69 3.46
N PRO A 377 11.81 -30.58 3.85
CA PRO A 377 10.73 -30.98 2.95
C PRO A 377 9.79 -29.82 2.60
N ILE A 378 9.49 -28.91 3.53
CA ILE A 378 8.67 -27.72 3.23
C ILE A 378 9.46 -26.75 2.35
N GLY A 379 10.75 -26.55 2.63
CA GLY A 379 11.61 -25.66 1.87
C GLY A 379 11.78 -26.09 0.41
N LEU A 380 12.03 -27.38 0.17
CA LEU A 380 12.09 -27.92 -1.20
C LEU A 380 10.75 -27.74 -1.93
N LEU A 381 9.64 -28.09 -1.27
CA LEU A 381 8.30 -27.94 -1.83
C LEU A 381 7.97 -26.49 -2.21
N ALA A 382 8.31 -25.53 -1.35
CA ALA A 382 8.12 -24.11 -1.61
C ALA A 382 8.97 -23.63 -2.80
N LEU A 383 10.26 -23.98 -2.83
CA LEU A 383 11.18 -23.61 -3.92
C LEU A 383 10.75 -24.24 -5.26
N GLU A 384 10.32 -25.50 -5.26
CA GLU A 384 9.81 -26.21 -6.45
C GLU A 384 8.54 -25.57 -7.02
N ASN A 385 7.71 -24.98 -6.16
CA ASN A 385 6.54 -24.19 -6.57
C ASN A 385 6.87 -22.71 -6.84
N GLY A 386 8.16 -22.38 -7.00
CA GLY A 386 8.62 -21.05 -7.39
C GLY A 386 8.51 -20.00 -6.28
N LYS A 387 8.37 -20.40 -5.02
CA LYS A 387 8.25 -19.50 -3.87
C LYS A 387 9.63 -19.09 -3.36
N HIS A 388 9.73 -17.88 -2.83
CA HIS A 388 10.87 -17.48 -1.99
C HIS A 388 10.72 -18.10 -0.60
N VAL A 389 11.84 -18.38 0.09
CA VAL A 389 11.81 -19.08 1.39
C VAL A 389 12.57 -18.29 2.46
N ILE A 390 11.93 -18.09 3.61
CA ILE A 390 12.60 -17.74 4.86
C ILE A 390 12.41 -18.92 5.79
N CYS A 391 13.48 -19.55 6.24
CA CYS A 391 13.41 -20.75 7.06
C CYS A 391 13.87 -20.44 8.48
N GLU A 392 13.03 -20.71 9.49
CA GLU A 392 13.42 -20.49 10.88
C GLU A 392 14.70 -21.23 11.25
N LYS A 393 15.38 -20.65 12.23
CA LYS A 393 16.67 -21.12 12.70
C LYS A 393 16.48 -22.35 13.61
N SER A 394 17.36 -23.35 13.54
CA SER A 394 18.38 -23.57 12.50
C SER A 394 17.76 -24.05 11.20
N MET A 395 18.34 -23.65 10.06
CA MET A 395 17.75 -23.86 8.73
C MET A 395 17.39 -25.33 8.49
N THR A 396 18.25 -26.27 8.88
CA THR A 396 17.94 -27.71 8.89
C THR A 396 18.65 -28.40 10.06
N THR A 397 18.45 -29.71 10.23
CA THR A 397 19.06 -30.49 11.31
C THR A 397 20.51 -30.88 11.04
N CYS A 398 21.04 -30.76 9.81
CA CYS A 398 22.43 -31.10 9.48
C CYS A 398 22.97 -30.32 8.26
N ALA A 399 24.30 -30.22 8.12
CA ALA A 399 24.89 -29.45 7.03
C ALA A 399 24.53 -29.99 5.64
N SER A 400 24.41 -31.31 5.51
CA SER A 400 24.08 -31.94 4.22
C SER A 400 22.69 -31.53 3.71
N ASP A 401 21.72 -31.33 4.61
CA ASP A 401 20.37 -30.92 4.26
C ASP A 401 20.31 -29.42 3.96
N THR A 402 21.04 -28.59 4.71
CA THR A 402 21.21 -27.17 4.39
C THR A 402 21.81 -26.99 2.98
N LYS A 403 22.85 -27.76 2.63
CA LYS A 403 23.46 -27.74 1.29
C LYS A 403 22.46 -28.10 0.18
N LYS A 404 21.57 -29.09 0.42
CA LYS A 404 20.51 -29.44 -0.54
C LYS A 404 19.54 -28.29 -0.76
N LEU A 405 19.10 -27.62 0.32
CA LEU A 405 18.15 -26.52 0.23
C LEU A 405 18.76 -25.30 -0.48
N VAL A 406 20.02 -24.97 -0.19
CA VAL A 406 20.79 -23.92 -0.87
C VAL A 406 20.97 -24.24 -2.36
N ALA A 407 21.36 -25.48 -2.69
CA ALA A 407 21.51 -25.90 -4.08
C ALA A 407 20.19 -25.77 -4.85
N LYS A 408 19.07 -26.18 -4.24
CA LYS A 408 17.75 -26.05 -4.85
C LYS A 408 17.36 -24.59 -5.08
N SER A 409 17.57 -23.73 -4.10
CA SER A 409 17.30 -22.29 -4.20
C SER A 409 18.06 -21.65 -5.37
N ARG A 410 19.35 -22.01 -5.53
CA ARG A 410 20.18 -21.57 -6.66
C ARG A 410 19.68 -22.12 -7.99
N GLU A 411 19.31 -23.40 -8.05
CA GLU A 411 18.76 -24.06 -9.25
C GLU A 411 17.49 -23.37 -9.75
N VAL A 412 16.54 -23.07 -8.86
CA VAL A 412 15.25 -22.46 -9.24
C VAL A 412 15.28 -20.92 -9.29
N GLY A 413 16.41 -20.30 -8.95
CA GLY A 413 16.57 -18.85 -8.93
C GLY A 413 15.68 -18.13 -7.90
N ARG A 414 15.46 -18.74 -6.73
CA ARG A 414 14.59 -18.18 -5.67
C ARG A 414 15.37 -17.85 -4.42
N PHE A 415 15.11 -16.67 -3.84
CA PHE A 415 15.63 -16.24 -2.55
C PHE A 415 15.42 -17.26 -1.43
N LEU A 416 16.46 -17.51 -0.65
CA LEU A 416 16.48 -18.35 0.55
C LEU A 416 17.21 -17.60 1.67
N LEU A 417 16.64 -17.57 2.87
CA LEU A 417 17.23 -16.94 4.05
C LEU A 417 17.03 -17.77 5.31
N GLU A 418 18.05 -17.83 6.17
CA GLU A 418 17.93 -18.36 7.54
C GLU A 418 17.33 -17.30 8.47
N GLY A 419 16.33 -17.67 9.26
CA GLY A 419 15.59 -16.81 10.17
C GLY A 419 16.35 -16.45 11.44
N VAL A 420 17.58 -15.93 11.33
CA VAL A 420 18.35 -15.47 12.51
C VAL A 420 18.27 -13.96 12.66
N TRP A 421 17.18 -13.53 13.26
CA TRP A 421 16.81 -12.13 13.37
C TRP A 421 17.86 -11.23 14.06
N SER A 422 18.68 -11.79 14.96
CA SER A 422 19.68 -11.02 15.73
C SER A 422 20.73 -10.33 14.83
N ARG A 423 20.96 -10.85 13.62
CA ARG A 423 21.92 -10.30 12.64
C ARG A 423 21.48 -8.98 12.01
N PHE A 424 20.19 -8.71 12.07
CA PHE A 424 19.57 -7.45 11.65
C PHE A 424 19.45 -6.46 12.81
N HIS A 425 19.91 -6.81 14.01
CA HIS A 425 19.93 -5.88 15.13
C HIS A 425 21.01 -4.81 14.91
N PRO A 426 20.71 -3.50 15.06
CA PRO A 426 21.66 -2.41 14.79
C PRO A 426 23.00 -2.52 15.53
N ALA A 427 23.02 -3.16 16.70
CA ALA A 427 24.25 -3.43 17.45
C ALA A 427 25.30 -4.21 16.63
N TYR A 428 24.89 -5.12 15.74
CA TYR A 428 25.82 -5.87 14.91
C TYR A 428 26.45 -5.01 13.81
N GLU A 429 25.75 -3.98 13.31
CA GLU A 429 26.37 -3.01 12.40
C GLU A 429 27.43 -2.19 13.12
N LEU A 430 27.16 -1.73 14.35
CA LEU A 430 28.13 -1.02 15.17
C LEU A 430 29.38 -1.85 15.42
N ILE A 431 29.22 -3.12 15.81
CA ILE A 431 30.32 -4.06 16.03
C ILE A 431 31.13 -4.23 14.74
N ARG A 432 30.49 -4.51 13.60
CA ARG A 432 31.17 -4.63 12.30
C ARG A 432 31.95 -3.37 11.93
N SER A 433 31.35 -2.21 12.17
CA SER A 433 31.95 -0.90 11.89
C SER A 433 33.19 -0.65 12.75
N ALA A 434 33.11 -0.96 14.05
CA ALA A 434 34.23 -0.81 14.98
C ALA A 434 35.38 -1.77 14.62
N LEU A 435 35.05 -3.02 14.27
CA LEU A 435 36.02 -4.03 13.84
C LEU A 435 36.70 -3.65 12.51
N SER A 436 35.95 -3.23 11.49
CA SER A 436 36.51 -2.88 10.18
C SER A 436 37.36 -1.61 10.20
N ARG A 437 37.08 -0.69 11.13
CA ARG A 437 37.91 0.50 11.38
C ARG A 437 39.12 0.21 12.30
N GLY A 438 39.26 -1.02 12.79
CA GLY A 438 40.33 -1.42 13.69
C GLY A 438 40.29 -0.74 15.06
N GLU A 439 39.11 -0.29 15.52
CA GLU A 439 38.98 0.52 16.75
C GLU A 439 39.43 -0.21 18.02
N ILE A 440 39.37 -1.54 18.03
CA ILE A 440 39.80 -2.38 19.15
C ILE A 440 41.12 -3.13 18.88
N GLY A 441 41.78 -2.84 17.75
CA GLY A 441 42.98 -3.56 17.30
C GLY A 441 42.68 -4.97 16.76
N GLU A 442 43.68 -5.85 16.82
CA GLU A 442 43.52 -7.26 16.42
C GLU A 442 42.61 -7.99 17.40
N VAL A 443 41.57 -8.67 16.88
CA VAL A 443 40.68 -9.48 17.70
C VAL A 443 41.38 -10.77 18.09
N ILE A 444 41.72 -10.90 19.37
CA ILE A 444 42.43 -12.09 19.90
C ILE A 444 41.46 -13.18 20.36
N GLN A 445 40.30 -12.80 20.90
CA GLN A 445 39.32 -13.72 21.46
C GLN A 445 37.90 -13.18 21.28
N VAL A 446 36.96 -14.10 21.04
CA VAL A 446 35.52 -13.83 21.04
C VAL A 446 34.88 -14.72 22.09
N ASP A 447 34.24 -14.11 23.09
CA ASP A 447 33.42 -14.80 24.09
C ASP A 447 31.95 -14.52 23.81
N ALA A 448 31.16 -15.58 23.66
CA ALA A 448 29.72 -15.47 23.45
C ALA A 448 29.01 -16.61 24.17
N CYS A 449 28.08 -16.24 25.02
CA CYS A 449 27.26 -17.16 25.79
C CYS A 449 25.79 -16.77 25.62
N MET A 450 24.91 -17.77 25.49
CA MET A 450 23.48 -17.58 25.56
C MET A 450 22.91 -18.58 26.55
N ASP A 451 22.35 -18.06 27.63
CA ASP A 451 21.63 -18.83 28.64
C ASP A 451 20.18 -18.35 28.70
N VAL A 452 19.25 -19.29 28.73
CA VAL A 452 17.82 -19.02 28.83
C VAL A 452 17.24 -19.98 29.87
N PRO A 453 16.68 -19.47 30.99
CA PRO A 453 16.06 -20.32 32.00
C PRO A 453 14.93 -21.17 31.39
N LEU A 454 14.98 -22.49 31.56
CA LEU A 454 13.97 -23.45 31.08
C LEU A 454 12.60 -23.38 31.80
N LEU A 455 12.31 -22.27 32.48
CA LEU A 455 11.07 -22.07 33.21
C LEU A 455 10.10 -21.22 32.37
N SER A 456 9.06 -21.89 31.85
CA SER A 456 7.78 -21.34 31.31
C SER A 456 7.50 -21.36 29.80
N ARG A 457 8.38 -21.88 28.93
CA ARG A 457 7.97 -22.16 27.53
C ARG A 457 7.70 -23.65 27.34
N LYS A 458 6.53 -23.97 26.79
CA LYS A 458 6.21 -25.24 26.14
C LYS A 458 7.16 -25.50 24.94
N TYR A 459 8.45 -25.70 25.18
CA TYR A 459 9.27 -26.59 24.35
C TYR A 459 8.97 -28.04 24.76
N SER A 460 7.69 -28.37 24.84
CA SER A 460 7.19 -29.71 25.12
C SER A 460 7.22 -30.48 23.81
N ASN A 461 8.43 -30.80 23.36
CA ASN A 461 8.67 -31.66 22.21
C ASN A 461 10.17 -32.09 22.12
N GLY A 462 10.96 -31.91 23.19
CA GLY A 462 12.41 -32.12 23.25
C GLY A 462 12.88 -33.57 23.11
N GLY A 463 12.70 -34.14 21.93
CA GLY A 463 13.40 -35.34 21.47
C GLY A 463 14.31 -34.99 20.30
N ILE A 464 15.47 -35.64 20.24
CA ILE A 464 16.40 -35.57 19.09
C ILE A 464 15.67 -35.85 17.77
N GLU A 465 14.64 -36.71 17.81
CA GLU A 465 13.84 -37.15 16.66
C GLU A 465 13.11 -36.04 15.90
N ILE A 466 12.83 -34.89 16.54
CA ILE A 466 12.21 -33.75 15.87
C ILE A 466 13.17 -32.55 15.69
N GLY A 467 14.45 -32.76 16.00
CA GLY A 467 15.51 -31.76 15.85
C GLY A 467 15.65 -30.75 16.98
N GLY A 468 15.03 -30.99 18.15
CA GLY A 468 15.21 -30.12 19.32
C GLY A 468 16.58 -30.35 19.98
N SER A 469 17.36 -29.30 20.19
CA SER A 469 18.62 -29.38 20.97
C SER A 469 19.10 -28.00 21.39
N ALA A 470 19.77 -27.91 22.55
CA ALA A 470 20.39 -26.66 22.98
C ALA A 470 21.32 -26.08 21.91
N THR A 471 22.06 -26.92 21.18
CA THR A 471 22.91 -26.50 20.06
C THR A 471 22.10 -25.87 18.93
N LEU A 472 21.05 -26.54 18.43
CA LEU A 472 20.21 -26.05 17.32
C LEU A 472 19.35 -24.83 17.69
N ASP A 473 18.87 -24.78 18.93
CA ASP A 473 17.90 -23.80 19.39
C ASP A 473 18.55 -22.54 19.96
N LEU A 474 19.64 -22.71 20.73
CA LEU A 474 20.34 -21.64 21.45
C LEU A 474 21.78 -21.45 20.97
N GLY A 475 22.51 -22.54 20.72
CA GLY A 475 23.92 -22.52 20.32
C GLY A 475 24.17 -21.85 18.96
N ILE A 476 23.16 -21.81 18.09
CA ILE A 476 23.23 -21.08 16.83
C ILE A 476 23.54 -19.59 17.03
N TYR A 477 23.04 -18.95 18.08
CA TYR A 477 23.29 -17.52 18.32
C TYR A 477 24.75 -17.19 18.64
N PRO A 478 25.42 -17.82 19.64
CA PRO A 478 26.84 -17.58 19.89
C PRO A 478 27.74 -18.10 18.76
N ILE A 479 27.39 -19.19 18.08
CA ILE A 479 28.16 -19.69 16.92
C ILE A 479 28.09 -18.69 15.76
N GLN A 480 26.90 -18.16 15.46
CA GLN A 480 26.75 -17.12 14.43
C GLN A 480 27.48 -15.83 14.78
N PHE A 481 27.43 -15.42 16.05
CA PHE A 481 28.20 -14.25 16.48
C PHE A 481 29.70 -14.47 16.26
N ALA A 482 30.24 -15.62 16.67
CA ALA A 482 31.64 -15.95 16.50
C ALA A 482 32.06 -16.01 15.02
N GLN A 483 31.23 -16.63 14.16
CA GLN A 483 31.49 -16.67 12.73
C GLN A 483 31.42 -15.30 12.08
N ALA A 484 30.43 -14.48 12.42
CA ALA A 484 30.36 -13.14 11.89
C ALA A 484 31.57 -12.28 12.26
N VAL A 485 32.07 -12.39 13.49
CA VAL A 485 33.30 -11.71 13.91
C VAL A 485 34.50 -12.24 13.14
N ARG A 486 34.62 -13.57 13.00
CA ARG A 486 35.65 -14.21 12.17
C ARG A 486 35.62 -13.68 10.74
N ASP A 487 34.46 -13.66 10.10
CA ASP A 487 34.34 -13.28 8.70
C ASP A 487 34.64 -11.77 8.51
N CYS A 488 34.37 -10.91 9.50
CA CYS A 488 34.83 -9.52 9.50
C CYS A 488 36.37 -9.40 9.55
N ILE A 489 37.05 -10.31 10.25
CA ILE A 489 38.51 -10.34 10.35
C ILE A 489 39.14 -10.84 9.03
N PHE A 490 38.53 -11.85 8.39
CA PHE A 490 39.11 -12.50 7.21
C PHE A 490 38.84 -11.78 5.89
N SER A 491 37.88 -10.87 5.84
CA SER A 491 37.33 -10.44 4.56
C SER A 491 37.67 -9.00 4.18
N GLY A 492 38.67 -8.81 3.33
CA GLY A 492 38.63 -7.70 2.36
C GLY A 492 37.56 -7.95 1.27
N LEU A 493 36.31 -8.16 1.69
CA LEU A 493 35.15 -8.96 1.16
C LEU A 493 34.87 -9.11 -0.35
N LEU A 494 34.25 -10.26 -0.72
CA LEU A 494 33.59 -10.51 -2.03
C LEU A 494 32.23 -11.26 -2.00
N GLU A 495 31.57 -11.53 -0.87
CA GLU A 495 30.12 -11.90 -0.85
C GLU A 495 29.41 -11.24 0.36
N SER A 496 28.06 -11.26 0.37
CA SER A 496 27.17 -10.39 1.19
C SER A 496 27.71 -10.06 2.60
N PRO A 497 27.85 -8.77 2.97
CA PRO A 497 28.44 -8.33 4.25
C PRO A 497 27.59 -8.62 5.50
N LEU A 498 26.40 -9.23 5.37
CA LEU A 498 25.47 -9.43 6.48
C LEU A 498 25.17 -10.90 6.84
N MET A 499 25.05 -11.83 5.87
CA MET A 499 24.95 -13.29 6.09
C MET A 499 24.95 -14.07 4.74
N PRO A 500 26.09 -14.54 4.21
CA PRO A 500 26.15 -15.42 3.04
C PRO A 500 25.57 -16.83 3.31
N LEU A 501 25.08 -17.52 2.27
CA LEU A 501 24.57 -18.90 2.42
C LEU A 501 25.68 -19.90 2.77
N GLU A 502 26.91 -19.61 2.34
CA GLU A 502 28.14 -20.27 2.72
C GLU A 502 28.37 -20.22 4.24
N GLU A 503 28.01 -19.11 4.89
CA GLU A 503 28.06 -18.95 6.35
C GLU A 503 27.06 -19.90 7.02
N SER A 504 25.79 -19.94 6.57
CA SER A 504 24.78 -20.89 7.07
C SER A 504 25.23 -22.36 6.93
N ILE A 505 25.95 -22.71 5.86
CA ILE A 505 26.53 -24.04 5.68
C ILE A 505 27.63 -24.30 6.72
N ALA A 506 28.56 -23.36 6.90
CA ALA A 506 29.65 -23.51 7.86
C ALA A 506 29.13 -23.61 9.31
N ILE A 507 28.09 -22.83 9.66
CA ILE A 507 27.40 -22.92 10.96
C ILE A 507 26.85 -24.32 11.17
N ALA A 508 26.14 -24.86 10.17
CA ALA A 508 25.57 -26.19 10.27
C ALA A 508 26.65 -27.27 10.45
N GLU A 509 27.82 -27.14 9.81
CA GLU A 509 28.95 -28.05 9.96
C GLU A 509 29.53 -28.02 11.38
N ILE A 510 29.78 -26.82 11.94
CA ILE A 510 30.27 -26.66 13.32
C ILE A 510 29.27 -27.22 14.33
N MET A 511 27.98 -26.92 14.16
CA MET A 511 26.92 -27.44 15.03
C MET A 511 26.80 -28.96 14.96
N GLU A 512 27.11 -29.56 13.81
CA GLU A 512 27.13 -31.01 13.63
C GLU A 512 28.33 -31.63 14.33
N GLU A 513 29.52 -31.04 14.22
CA GLU A 513 30.73 -31.48 14.92
C GLU A 513 30.55 -31.45 16.45
N ILE A 514 30.05 -30.34 17.00
CA ILE A 514 29.75 -30.19 18.44
C ILE A 514 28.77 -31.27 18.91
N ARG A 515 27.72 -31.55 18.14
CA ARG A 515 26.73 -32.58 18.51
C ARG A 515 27.31 -33.98 18.46
N ARG A 516 28.17 -34.29 17.49
CA ARG A 516 28.88 -35.58 17.43
C ARG A 516 29.78 -35.76 18.64
N SER A 517 30.60 -34.75 18.98
CA SER A 517 31.52 -34.81 20.12
C SER A 517 30.83 -34.92 21.49
N ALA A 518 29.56 -34.50 21.59
CA ALA A 518 28.77 -34.61 22.81
C ALA A 518 28.02 -35.95 22.95
N SER A 519 28.02 -36.77 21.88
CA SER A 519 27.33 -38.06 21.81
C SER A 519 28.28 -39.27 21.93
N GLU A 520 29.59 -39.02 21.88
CA GLU A 520 30.68 -39.95 22.24
C GLU A 520 31.04 -39.81 23.73
#